data_AF-A0A6N3J4X0-F1
#
_entry.id   AF-A0A6N3J4X0-F1
#
_cell.length_a   1.000
_cell.length_b   1.000
_cell.length_c   1.000
_cell.angle_alpha   90.00
_cell.angle_beta   90.00
_cell.angle_gamma   90.00
#
_symmetry.space_group_name_H-M   'P 1'
#
loop_
_entity.id
_entity.type
_entity.pdbx_description
1 polymer ?
#
loop_
_entity_poly.entity_id
_entity_poly.type
_entity_poly.pdbx_seq_one_letter_code
_entity_poly.pdbx_strand_id
1 'polypeptide(L)'
;MQAKRMKHEQDIRFLNAFERLFSPAELDTLGRQTGFMKRRRQVTPHRFCMALVSALGSATTNSIADIQRQFNHMHVTGIQLKPFHKQLVKMSAPEFMREVFEIRSIGCASSRHAYSEG
;
A
#
# COMPACT_ATOMS: atom_id res chain seq x y z
N MET A 1 21.51 17.45 8.59
CA MET A 1 20.09 17.70 8.91
C MET A 1 19.16 17.96 7.71
N GLN A 2 19.68 18.25 6.50
CA GLN A 2 18.84 18.62 5.34
C GLN A 2 18.14 17.43 4.64
N ALA A 3 18.75 16.23 4.60
CA ALA A 3 18.17 15.04 3.95
C ALA A 3 16.86 14.53 4.60
N LYS A 4 16.75 14.63 5.93
CA LYS A 4 15.55 14.23 6.69
C LYS A 4 14.35 15.15 6.40
N ARG A 5 14.62 16.42 6.07
CA ARG A 5 13.61 17.44 5.75
C ARG A 5 13.13 17.32 4.30
N MET A 6 14.03 17.00 3.36
CA MET A 6 13.67 16.74 1.96
C MET A 6 12.80 15.49 1.80
N LYS A 7 13.09 14.41 2.55
CA LYS A 7 12.27 13.19 2.53
C LYS A 7 10.84 13.46 3.01
N HIS A 8 10.68 14.28 4.04
CA HIS A 8 9.37 14.64 4.59
C HIS A 8 8.51 15.46 3.60
N GLU A 9 9.10 16.38 2.83
CA GLU A 9 8.37 17.16 1.84
C GLU A 9 7.96 16.32 0.62
N GLN A 10 8.83 15.41 0.17
CA GLN A 10 8.51 14.44 -0.87
C GLN A 10 7.42 13.47 -0.42
N ASP A 11 7.50 12.99 0.83
CA ASP A 11 6.45 12.15 1.43
C ASP A 11 5.11 12.90 1.46
N ILE A 12 5.06 14.18 1.84
CA ILE A 12 3.83 15.00 1.80
C ILE A 12 3.27 15.16 0.38
N ARG A 13 4.13 15.47 -0.61
CA ARG A 13 3.68 15.61 -2.00
C ARG A 13 3.15 14.29 -2.54
N PHE A 14 3.82 13.19 -2.21
CA PHE A 14 3.37 11.84 -2.55
C PHE A 14 2.04 11.52 -1.87
N LEU A 15 1.88 11.82 -0.57
CA LEU A 15 0.63 11.62 0.18
C LEU A 15 -0.53 12.34 -0.50
N ASN A 16 -0.36 13.63 -0.81
CA ASN A 16 -1.40 14.42 -1.47
C ASN A 16 -1.75 13.89 -2.87
N ALA A 17 -0.76 13.47 -3.65
CA ALA A 17 -1.00 12.87 -4.96
C ALA A 17 -1.70 11.51 -4.83
N PHE A 18 -1.28 10.70 -3.85
CA PHE A 18 -1.84 9.39 -3.57
C PHE A 18 -3.30 9.49 -3.13
N GLU A 19 -3.66 10.41 -2.23
CA GLU A 19 -5.05 10.59 -1.77
C GLU A 19 -5.97 11.12 -2.89
N ARG A 20 -5.44 11.90 -3.83
CA ARG A 20 -6.20 12.29 -5.05
C ARG A 20 -6.41 11.11 -5.98
N LEU A 21 -5.43 10.22 -6.05
CA LEU A 21 -5.46 9.03 -6.87
C LEU A 21 -6.10 7.84 -6.18
N PHE A 22 -6.36 7.84 -4.88
CA PHE A 22 -6.90 6.69 -4.15
C PHE A 22 -7.71 7.16 -2.96
N SER A 23 -9.02 6.90 -2.96
CA SER A 23 -9.84 7.20 -1.78
C SER A 23 -9.53 6.20 -0.66
N PRO A 24 -9.27 6.67 0.58
CA PRO A 24 -9.08 5.78 1.72
C PRO A 24 -10.26 4.81 1.93
N ALA A 25 -11.50 5.27 1.67
CA ALA A 25 -12.70 4.44 1.83
C ALA A 25 -12.80 3.33 0.78
N GLU A 26 -12.37 3.60 -0.45
CA GLU A 26 -12.30 2.59 -1.52
C GLU A 26 -11.26 1.52 -1.18
N LEU A 27 -10.06 1.94 -0.78
CA LEU A 27 -8.97 1.02 -0.43
C LEU A 27 -9.31 0.14 0.79
N ASP A 28 -9.98 0.70 1.79
CA ASP A 28 -10.44 -0.07 2.95
C ASP A 28 -11.56 -1.05 2.59
N THR A 29 -12.43 -0.70 1.64
CA THR A 29 -13.49 -1.58 1.15
C THR A 29 -12.90 -2.73 0.34
N LEU A 30 -11.98 -2.41 -0.57
CA LEU A 30 -11.28 -3.40 -1.37
C LEU A 30 -10.46 -4.35 -0.48
N GLY A 31 -9.76 -3.82 0.52
CA GLY A 31 -9.03 -4.65 1.48
C GLY A 31 -9.92 -5.60 2.28
N ARG A 32 -11.22 -5.30 2.47
CA ARG A 32 -12.18 -6.26 3.03
C ARG A 32 -12.57 -7.32 2.01
N GLN A 33 -12.85 -6.93 0.77
CA GLN A 33 -13.28 -7.82 -0.31
C GLN A 33 -12.20 -8.87 -0.65
N THR A 34 -10.93 -8.46 -0.73
CA THR A 34 -9.80 -9.38 -0.99
C THR A 34 -9.38 -10.18 0.25
N GLY A 35 -10.03 -9.98 1.40
CA GLY A 35 -9.65 -10.63 2.64
C GLY A 35 -8.29 -10.19 3.21
N PHE A 36 -7.70 -9.11 2.69
CA PHE A 36 -6.49 -8.50 3.25
C PHE A 36 -6.74 -8.02 4.69
N MET A 37 -7.94 -7.52 4.97
CA MET A 37 -8.38 -7.05 6.27
C MET A 37 -9.52 -7.90 6.85
N LYS A 38 -9.21 -8.76 7.83
CA LYS A 38 -10.21 -9.51 8.62
C LYS A 38 -10.45 -8.95 10.05
N ARG A 39 -9.51 -8.15 10.59
CA ARG A 39 -9.61 -7.42 11.88
C ARG A 39 -8.74 -6.16 11.82
N ARG A 40 -9.14 -5.05 12.47
CA ARG A 40 -8.32 -3.82 12.55
C ARG A 40 -7.06 -4.05 13.38
N ARG A 41 -5.98 -4.46 12.71
CA ARG A 41 -4.61 -4.38 13.24
C ARG A 41 -4.03 -3.02 12.84
N GLN A 42 -2.94 -2.62 13.47
CA GLN A 42 -2.22 -1.35 13.22
C GLN A 42 -1.82 -1.12 11.74
N VAL A 43 -1.86 -2.16 10.90
CA VAL A 43 -1.68 -2.11 9.44
C VAL A 43 -3.05 -2.13 8.75
N THR A 44 -3.52 -0.98 8.29
CA THR A 44 -4.76 -0.85 7.48
C THR A 44 -4.44 -0.94 5.98
N PRO A 45 -5.38 -1.37 5.11
CA PRO A 45 -5.22 -1.41 3.64
C PRO A 45 -4.67 -0.12 3.04
N HIS A 46 -5.28 1.03 3.37
CA HIS A 46 -4.83 2.34 2.91
C HIS A 46 -3.36 2.62 3.26
N ARG A 47 -3.04 2.58 4.57
CA ARG A 47 -1.68 2.83 5.07
C ARG A 47 -0.63 1.87 4.51
N PHE A 48 -1.01 0.60 4.31
CA PHE A 48 -0.15 -0.42 3.73
C PHE A 48 0.17 -0.10 2.26
N CYS A 49 -0.86 0.13 1.44
CA CYS A 49 -0.69 0.46 0.03
C CYS A 49 0.22 1.68 -0.15
N MET A 50 -0.09 2.74 0.58
CA MET A 50 0.66 4.00 0.57
C MET A 50 2.14 3.81 0.93
N ALA A 51 2.44 3.07 2.01
CA ALA A 51 3.82 2.82 2.41
C ALA A 51 4.56 1.92 1.41
N LEU A 52 3.87 0.94 0.81
CA LEU A 52 4.46 0.03 -0.16
C LEU A 52 4.82 0.76 -1.46
N VAL A 53 3.89 1.56 -2.00
CA VAL A 53 4.14 2.35 -3.22
C VAL A 53 5.23 3.39 -2.99
N SER A 54 5.20 4.08 -1.85
CA SER A 54 6.25 5.04 -1.46
C SER A 54 7.63 4.36 -1.36
N ALA A 55 7.71 3.22 -0.66
CA ALA A 55 8.97 2.50 -0.51
C ALA A 55 9.51 2.03 -1.87
N LEU A 56 8.68 1.35 -2.66
CA LEU A 56 9.11 0.81 -3.96
C LEU A 56 9.44 1.91 -4.99
N GLY A 57 8.72 3.03 -4.96
CA GLY A 57 9.00 4.19 -5.82
C GLY A 57 10.27 4.96 -5.47
N SER A 58 10.86 4.74 -4.29
CA SER A 58 12.04 5.49 -3.82
C SER A 58 13.38 5.01 -4.40
N ALA A 59 13.39 3.97 -5.24
CA ALA A 59 14.59 3.34 -5.83
C ALA A 59 15.69 2.87 -4.83
N THR A 60 15.44 2.95 -3.53
CA THR A 60 16.40 2.59 -2.45
C THR A 60 15.91 1.44 -1.58
N THR A 61 14.75 0.87 -1.89
CA THR A 61 14.19 -0.28 -1.18
C THR A 61 14.91 -1.56 -1.58
N ASN A 62 15.70 -2.12 -0.66
CA ASN A 62 16.47 -3.34 -0.89
C ASN A 62 15.93 -4.54 -0.11
N SER A 63 15.01 -4.31 0.83
CA SER A 63 14.50 -5.34 1.73
C SER A 63 13.07 -5.05 2.21
N ILE A 64 12.39 -6.09 2.68
CA ILE A 64 11.08 -5.95 3.36
C ILE A 64 11.20 -5.05 4.62
N ALA A 65 12.38 -5.03 5.26
CA ALA A 65 12.64 -4.16 6.39
C ALA A 65 12.65 -2.67 6.00
N ASP A 66 13.06 -2.32 4.78
CA ASP A 66 12.98 -0.94 4.28
C ASP A 66 11.53 -0.49 4.13
N ILE A 67 10.67 -1.35 3.61
CA ILE A 67 9.23 -1.09 3.48
C ILE A 67 8.59 -0.91 4.87
N GLN A 68 8.94 -1.76 5.83
CA GLN A 68 8.46 -1.63 7.21
C GLN A 68 8.95 -0.34 7.88
N ARG A 69 10.21 0.06 7.67
CA ARG A 69 10.74 1.34 8.16
C ARG A 69 10.00 2.52 7.55
N GLN A 70 9.72 2.47 6.24
CA GLN A 70 8.93 3.51 5.56
C GLN A 70 7.50 3.57 6.12
N PHE A 71 6.86 2.42 6.35
CA PHE A 71 5.54 2.36 7.00
C PHE A 71 5.55 3.00 8.39
N ASN A 72 6.52 2.64 9.22
CA ASN A 72 6.65 3.21 10.57
C ASN A 72 6.92 4.71 10.52
N HIS A 73 7.72 5.17 9.56
CA HIS A 73 8.03 6.58 9.35
C HIS A 73 6.79 7.39 8.96
N MET A 74 6.06 6.95 7.93
CA MET A 74 4.91 7.68 7.39
C MET A 74 3.73 7.73 8.36
N HIS A 75 3.49 6.64 9.11
CA HIS A 75 2.30 6.52 9.96
C HIS A 75 2.59 6.75 11.46
N VAL A 76 3.82 7.14 11.80
CA VAL A 76 4.29 7.32 13.19
C VAL A 76 3.95 6.10 14.05
N THR A 77 4.32 4.91 13.57
CA THR A 77 4.05 3.64 14.25
C THR A 77 5.34 2.92 14.67
N GLY A 78 5.22 2.00 15.64
CA GLY A 78 6.31 1.17 16.14
C GLY A 78 6.13 -0.31 15.79
N ILE A 79 5.54 -0.64 14.65
CA ILE A 79 5.27 -2.04 14.29
C ILE A 79 6.59 -2.77 14.07
N GLN A 80 6.75 -3.94 14.69
CA GLN A 80 7.94 -4.78 14.48
C GLN A 80 7.93 -5.43 13.09
N LEU A 81 9.10 -5.84 12.59
CA LEU A 81 9.22 -6.48 11.28
C LEU A 81 8.38 -7.76 11.17
N LYS A 82 8.37 -8.62 12.19
CA LYS A 82 7.66 -9.91 12.18
C LYS A 82 6.15 -9.78 11.92
N PRO A 83 5.38 -8.95 12.65
CA PRO A 83 3.95 -8.77 12.36
C PRO A 83 3.69 -8.09 11.01
N PHE A 84 4.57 -7.19 10.56
CA PHE A 84 4.46 -6.57 9.22
C PHE A 84 4.68 -7.61 8.11
N HIS A 85 5.78 -8.36 8.18
CA HIS A 85 6.10 -9.45 7.26
C HIS A 85 4.97 -10.48 7.18
N LYS A 86 4.39 -10.88 8.31
CA LYS A 86 3.22 -11.79 8.35
C LYS A 86 1.98 -11.25 7.63
N GLN A 87 1.84 -9.93 7.45
CA GLN A 87 0.77 -9.38 6.61
C GLN A 87 1.15 -9.42 5.14
N LEU A 88 2.41 -9.11 4.83
CA LEU A 88 2.91 -9.05 3.46
C LEU A 88 2.94 -10.42 2.76
N VAL A 89 3.25 -11.50 3.49
CA VAL A 89 3.30 -12.87 2.94
C VAL A 89 1.93 -13.55 2.79
N LYS A 90 0.83 -12.88 3.14
CA LYS A 90 -0.50 -13.44 2.90
C LYS A 90 -0.83 -13.33 1.43
N MET A 91 -1.47 -14.35 0.85
CA MET A 91 -1.97 -14.30 -0.53
C MET A 91 -2.94 -13.15 -0.80
N SER A 92 -3.67 -12.71 0.22
CA SER A 92 -4.55 -11.55 0.09
C SER A 92 -3.82 -10.20 -0.09
N ALA A 93 -2.51 -10.13 0.19
CA ALA A 93 -1.72 -8.92 -0.02
C ALA A 93 -1.41 -8.65 -1.51
N PRO A 94 -0.85 -9.60 -2.30
CA PRO A 94 -0.68 -9.42 -3.73
C PRO A 94 -2.02 -9.32 -4.47
N GLU A 95 -3.06 -10.06 -4.06
CA GLU A 95 -4.43 -9.91 -4.62
C GLU A 95 -4.95 -8.49 -4.42
N PHE A 96 -4.84 -7.96 -3.20
CA PHE A 96 -5.20 -6.57 -2.92
C PHE A 96 -4.44 -5.58 -3.81
N MET A 97 -3.12 -5.70 -3.90
CA MET A 97 -2.32 -4.77 -4.71
C MET A 97 -2.65 -4.88 -6.20
N ARG A 98 -2.92 -6.09 -6.70
CA ARG A 98 -3.38 -6.31 -8.07
C ARG A 98 -4.66 -5.55 -8.35
N GLU A 99 -5.69 -5.77 -7.53
CA GLU A 99 -6.98 -5.11 -7.68
C GLU A 99 -6.87 -3.58 -7.59
N VAL A 100 -6.05 -3.06 -6.66
CA VAL A 100 -5.82 -1.60 -6.53
C VAL A 100 -5.36 -0.98 -7.86
N PHE A 101 -4.47 -1.66 -8.58
CA PHE A 101 -3.92 -1.15 -9.84
C PHE A 101 -4.72 -1.56 -11.08
N GLU A 102 -5.40 -2.70 -11.06
CA GLU A 102 -6.27 -3.15 -12.16
C GLU A 102 -7.56 -2.31 -12.20
N ILE A 103 -8.25 -2.12 -11.07
CA ILE A 103 -9.49 -1.31 -10.98
C ILE A 103 -9.26 0.11 -11.50
N ARG A 104 -8.08 0.69 -11.26
CA ARG A 104 -7.76 2.07 -11.69
C ARG A 104 -7.13 2.17 -13.08
N SER A 105 -6.43 1.14 -13.54
CA SER A 105 -5.97 1.08 -14.94
C SER A 105 -7.14 0.89 -15.90
N ILE A 106 -8.22 0.24 -15.45
CA ILE A 106 -9.43 -0.02 -16.24
C ILE A 106 -10.33 1.23 -16.34
N GLY A 107 -10.15 2.26 -15.49
CA GLY A 107 -10.77 3.58 -15.67
C GLY A 107 -10.37 4.28 -16.98
N CYS A 108 -9.27 3.86 -17.61
CA CYS A 108 -8.89 4.23 -18.98
C CYS A 108 -8.94 3.04 -19.97
N ALA A 109 -9.08 1.82 -19.48
CA ALA A 109 -9.13 0.62 -20.29
C ALA A 109 -10.41 -0.16 -19.98
N SER A 110 -11.54 0.37 -20.43
CA SER A 110 -12.71 -0.46 -20.72
C SER A 110 -12.24 -1.75 -21.40
N SER A 111 -12.75 -2.88 -20.90
CA SER A 111 -12.62 -4.22 -21.48
C SER A 111 -11.29 -4.94 -21.25
N ARG A 112 -11.26 -5.80 -20.22
CA ARG A 112 -10.73 -7.18 -20.29
C ARG A 112 -11.34 -7.97 -19.14
N HIS A 113 -12.49 -8.59 -19.40
CA HIS A 113 -12.63 -10.03 -19.64
C HIS A 113 -12.33 -10.91 -18.42
N ALA A 114 -13.43 -11.42 -17.86
CA ALA A 114 -13.65 -12.82 -17.53
C ALA A 114 -12.41 -13.62 -17.07
N TYR A 115 -12.35 -13.86 -15.77
CA TYR A 115 -11.85 -15.13 -15.26
C TYR A 115 -13.05 -16.01 -14.88
N SER A 116 -13.56 -16.74 -15.87
CA SER A 116 -13.90 -18.16 -15.70
C SER A 116 -12.57 -18.91 -15.69
N GLU A 117 -12.34 -19.86 -14.81
CA GLU A 117 -12.63 -21.31 -14.93
C GLU A 117 -12.25 -21.86 -13.54
N GLY A 118 -12.95 -22.82 -12.92
CA GLY A 118 -13.29 -24.15 -13.40
C GLY A 118 -12.89 -25.12 -12.28
#